data_AF-A0A4U0XAB3-F1
#
_entry.id   AF-A0A4U0XAB3-F1
#
_cell.length_a   1.000
_cell.length_b   1.000
_cell.length_c   1.000
_cell.angle_alpha   90.00
_cell.angle_beta   90.00
_cell.angle_gamma   90.00
#
_symmetry.space_group_name_H-M   'P 1'
#
loop_
_entity.id
_entity.type
_entity.pdbx_description
1 polymer ?
#
loop_
_entity_poly.entity_id
_entity_poly.type
_entity_poly.pdbx_seq_one_letter_code
_entity_poly.pdbx_strand_id
1 'polypeptide(L)'
;MSVDFYNFAYPTNPIVTGLIMDSGTAMLPIRSVDTTHSNFSFVAANVGCGNQANAAAELACMRKVPADTLENFVAKYQDSGAKPPISFVPVVDGKTVFANYTDRALKGLQANIPAIIGTNAQDGVPFAPYNPNGPDQVAAQAALLSVFFCPATRTIADRLATGRRTYRYEYSGNFSNVTPRPWMGAYHSAELPMLMGTHPNFRGPSTPLEYATSAAMQDAWVAFAADPVNGLAAQSWPAYELGTPTVRVFGDGVAAQDESLSVLEGMCVGSVDSTAV
;
A
#
# COMPACT_ATOMS: atom_id res chain seq x y z
N MET A 1 2.36 1.52 2.55
CA MET A 1 3.75 1.17 2.96
C MET A 1 4.27 2.02 4.11
N SER A 2 4.32 3.36 3.97
CA SER A 2 5.00 4.24 4.95
C SER A 2 4.47 4.13 6.39
N VAL A 3 3.16 3.92 6.56
CA VAL A 3 2.54 3.66 7.86
C VAL A 3 3.16 2.43 8.55
N ASP A 4 3.43 1.38 7.77
CA ASP A 4 4.00 0.15 8.31
C ASP A 4 5.52 0.27 8.54
N PHE A 5 6.25 1.01 7.69
CA PHE A 5 7.64 1.35 7.98
C PHE A 5 7.79 2.07 9.32
N TYR A 6 6.90 3.01 9.60
CA TYR A 6 6.83 3.67 10.90
C TYR A 6 6.56 2.66 12.04
N ASN A 7 5.64 1.71 11.85
CA ASN A 7 5.36 0.63 12.80
C ASN A 7 6.61 -0.17 13.19
N PHE A 8 7.50 -0.46 12.23
CA PHE A 8 8.77 -1.18 12.48
C PHE A 8 9.92 -0.31 13.00
N ALA A 9 9.90 1.00 12.68
CA ALA A 9 10.90 1.96 13.13
C ALA A 9 10.72 2.34 14.61
N TYR A 10 9.48 2.34 15.10
CA TYR A 10 9.14 2.76 16.47
C TYR A 10 8.38 1.67 17.25
N PRO A 11 9.00 0.51 17.53
CA PRO A 11 8.31 -0.63 18.11
C PRO A 11 7.91 -0.44 19.59
N THR A 12 8.60 0.42 20.34
CA THR A 12 8.42 0.58 21.80
C THR A 12 7.77 1.89 22.21
N ASN A 13 7.82 2.93 21.37
CA ASN A 13 7.27 4.25 21.69
C ASN A 13 6.63 4.90 20.45
N PRO A 14 5.55 4.32 19.89
CA PRO A 14 4.84 4.94 18.79
C PRO A 14 4.09 6.19 19.29
N ILE A 15 4.21 7.31 18.57
CA ILE A 15 3.41 8.52 18.75
C ILE A 15 1.99 8.43 18.15
N VAL A 16 1.55 7.23 17.76
CA VAL A 16 0.22 6.95 17.19
C VAL A 16 -0.41 5.78 17.94
N THR A 17 -1.75 5.74 17.98
CA THR A 17 -2.52 4.73 18.72
C THR A 17 -3.08 3.61 17.84
N GLY A 18 -3.09 3.80 16.52
CA GLY A 18 -3.57 2.83 15.54
C GLY A 18 -2.94 3.07 14.17
N LEU A 19 -3.01 2.05 13.32
CA LEU A 19 -2.45 2.07 11.96
C LEU A 19 -3.56 1.74 10.95
N ILE A 20 -3.58 2.41 9.82
CA ILE A 20 -4.46 2.05 8.70
C ILE A 20 -3.60 1.91 7.45
N MET A 21 -3.70 0.75 6.79
CA MET A 21 -2.82 0.35 5.71
C MET A 21 -3.64 -0.11 4.50
N ASP A 22 -3.98 0.86 3.66
CA ASP A 22 -4.79 0.67 2.45
C ASP A 22 -3.86 0.25 1.30
N SER A 23 -4.04 -0.98 0.81
CA SER A 23 -3.29 -1.60 -0.31
C SER A 23 -1.76 -1.45 -0.22
N GLY A 24 -1.19 -1.43 1.00
CA GLY A 24 0.25 -1.29 1.12
C GLY A 24 0.80 -1.43 2.55
N THR A 25 1.61 -2.45 2.75
CA THR A 25 2.36 -2.74 3.99
C THR A 25 3.88 -2.70 3.76
N ALA A 26 4.69 -2.98 4.76
CA ALA A 26 6.14 -3.05 4.63
C ALA A 26 6.62 -4.26 3.80
N MET A 27 5.74 -5.24 3.57
CA MET A 27 6.02 -6.47 2.82
C MET A 27 5.95 -6.30 1.30
N LEU A 28 5.52 -5.13 0.80
CA LEU A 28 5.52 -4.86 -0.63
C LEU A 28 6.94 -4.97 -1.20
N PRO A 29 7.13 -5.55 -2.40
CA PRO A 29 8.45 -5.75 -3.01
C PRO A 29 9.04 -4.46 -3.61
N ILE A 30 8.80 -3.31 -2.97
CA ILE A 30 9.27 -1.99 -3.42
C ILE A 30 10.47 -1.58 -2.56
N ARG A 31 11.66 -1.99 -3.01
CA ARG A 31 12.93 -1.71 -2.34
C ARG A 31 14.01 -1.41 -3.36
N SER A 32 14.88 -0.45 -3.04
CA SER A 32 16.01 -0.11 -3.87
C SER A 32 17.05 -1.23 -3.87
N VAL A 33 17.52 -1.58 -5.07
CA VAL A 33 18.70 -2.45 -5.29
C VAL A 33 19.97 -1.62 -5.54
N ASP A 34 19.85 -0.29 -5.60
CA ASP A 34 20.97 0.64 -5.78
C ASP A 34 21.74 0.83 -4.46
N THR A 35 22.55 -0.18 -4.12
CA THR A 35 23.36 -0.20 -2.90
C THR A 35 24.56 0.75 -2.94
N THR A 36 24.97 1.19 -4.13
CA THR A 36 26.10 2.13 -4.32
C THR A 36 25.63 3.58 -4.45
N HIS A 37 24.31 3.82 -4.42
CA HIS A 37 23.69 5.14 -4.63
C HIS A 37 24.04 5.77 -5.98
N SER A 38 24.28 4.92 -6.99
CA SER A 38 24.67 5.29 -8.34
C SER A 38 23.61 6.11 -9.08
N ASN A 39 22.32 5.93 -8.76
CA ASN A 39 21.24 6.73 -9.34
C ASN A 39 21.34 8.20 -8.94
N PHE A 40 21.74 8.48 -7.69
CA PHE A 40 21.94 9.86 -7.22
C PHE A 40 23.08 10.54 -7.97
N SER A 41 24.25 9.90 -8.05
CA SER A 41 25.41 10.47 -8.75
C SER A 41 25.18 10.56 -10.26
N PHE A 42 24.39 9.66 -10.85
CA PHE A 42 23.96 9.77 -12.24
C PHE A 42 23.14 11.03 -12.49
N VAL A 43 22.13 11.32 -11.65
CA VAL A 43 21.38 12.57 -11.76
C VAL A 43 22.31 13.77 -11.56
N ALA A 44 23.18 13.72 -10.54
CA ALA A 44 24.13 14.79 -10.26
C ALA A 44 25.02 15.13 -11.48
N ALA A 45 25.55 14.12 -12.16
CA ALA A 45 26.35 14.30 -13.37
C ALA A 45 25.59 14.99 -14.50
N ASN A 46 24.29 14.76 -14.62
CA ASN A 46 23.45 15.31 -15.69
C ASN A 46 22.86 16.69 -15.38
N VAL A 47 22.95 17.16 -14.14
CA VAL A 47 22.49 18.51 -13.73
C VAL A 47 23.65 19.44 -13.36
N GLY A 48 24.88 19.11 -13.79
CA GLY A 48 26.06 19.93 -13.59
C GLY A 48 26.72 19.81 -12.21
N CYS A 49 26.29 18.84 -11.41
CA CYS A 49 26.85 18.53 -10.09
C CYS A 49 27.75 17.28 -10.07
N GLY A 50 28.14 16.75 -11.23
CA GLY A 50 29.09 15.63 -11.32
C GLY A 50 30.52 16.02 -10.96
N ASN A 51 31.39 15.00 -10.86
CA ASN A 51 32.85 15.13 -10.69
C ASN A 51 33.27 16.01 -9.48
N GLN A 52 32.49 15.97 -8.40
CA GLN A 52 32.82 16.71 -7.19
C GLN A 52 33.92 16.01 -6.39
N ALA A 53 34.62 16.79 -5.54
CA ALA A 53 35.76 16.28 -4.77
C ALA A 53 35.38 15.15 -3.79
N ASN A 54 34.12 15.10 -3.33
CA ASN A 54 33.59 14.06 -2.46
C ASN A 54 32.04 14.13 -2.43
N ALA A 55 31.40 13.14 -1.79
CA ALA A 55 29.94 13.05 -1.66
C ALA A 55 29.30 14.26 -0.95
N ALA A 56 29.99 14.89 0.01
CA ALA A 56 29.46 16.08 0.69
C ALA A 56 29.41 17.29 -0.25
N ALA A 57 30.42 17.46 -1.11
CA ALA A 57 30.43 18.49 -2.15
C ALA A 57 29.39 18.23 -3.24
N GLU A 58 29.20 16.96 -3.65
CA GLU A 58 28.11 16.55 -4.55
C GLU A 58 26.75 16.91 -3.99
N LEU A 59 26.47 16.53 -2.74
CA LEU A 59 25.22 16.88 -2.08
C LEU A 59 25.03 18.40 -1.92
N ALA A 60 26.09 19.13 -1.58
CA ALA A 60 26.04 20.59 -1.45
C ALA A 60 25.76 21.30 -2.79
N CYS A 61 26.26 20.76 -3.89
CA CYS A 61 25.92 21.22 -5.24
C CYS A 61 24.45 20.90 -5.56
N MET A 62 24.05 19.65 -5.38
CA MET A 62 22.69 19.16 -5.68
C MET A 62 21.60 19.94 -4.93
N ARG A 63 21.85 20.34 -3.68
CA ARG A 63 20.94 21.19 -2.89
C ARG A 63 20.68 22.58 -3.47
N LYS A 64 21.50 23.04 -4.42
CA LYS A 64 21.34 24.31 -5.12
C LYS A 64 20.63 24.15 -6.47
N VAL A 65 20.45 22.93 -6.95
CA VAL A 65 19.74 22.66 -8.20
C VAL A 65 18.24 22.88 -7.96
N PRO A 66 17.56 23.65 -8.81
CA PRO A 66 16.12 23.82 -8.73
C PRO A 66 15.37 22.48 -8.77
N ALA A 67 14.33 22.33 -7.95
CA ALA A 67 13.59 21.06 -7.83
C ALA A 67 12.95 20.63 -9.15
N ASP A 68 12.38 21.57 -9.90
CA ASP A 68 11.79 21.34 -11.22
C ASP A 68 12.82 20.81 -12.23
N THR A 69 14.09 21.22 -12.12
CA THR A 69 15.17 20.70 -12.97
C THR A 69 15.43 19.22 -12.67
N LEU A 70 15.44 18.83 -11.39
CA LEU A 70 15.61 17.44 -10.95
C LEU A 70 14.42 16.57 -11.38
N GLU A 71 13.19 17.02 -11.11
CA GLU A 71 11.96 16.32 -11.48
C GLU A 71 11.87 16.11 -12.99
N ASN A 72 12.11 17.15 -13.78
CA ASN A 72 12.07 17.08 -15.24
C ASN A 72 13.13 16.13 -15.80
N PHE A 73 14.34 16.12 -15.23
CA PHE A 73 15.38 15.20 -15.67
C PHE A 73 14.98 13.75 -15.40
N VAL A 74 14.57 13.44 -14.16
CA VAL A 74 14.20 12.07 -13.75
C VAL A 74 13.02 11.57 -14.59
N ALA A 75 11.96 12.37 -14.72
CA ALA A 75 10.78 12.01 -15.50
C ALA A 75 11.14 11.73 -16.97
N LYS A 76 11.82 12.65 -17.65
CA LYS A 76 12.20 12.48 -19.06
C LYS A 76 13.10 11.26 -19.28
N TYR A 77 14.05 11.02 -18.36
CA TYR A 77 14.94 9.86 -18.47
C TYR A 77 14.15 8.56 -18.35
N GLN A 78 13.26 8.45 -17.35
CA GLN A 78 12.43 7.26 -17.14
C GLN A 78 11.44 7.04 -18.30
N ASP A 79 10.73 8.08 -18.73
CA ASP A 79 9.74 8.02 -19.82
C ASP A 79 10.37 7.65 -21.17
N SER A 80 11.64 8.02 -21.38
CA SER A 80 12.37 7.65 -22.59
C SER A 80 12.70 6.15 -22.69
N GLY A 81 12.62 5.40 -21.59
CA GLY A 81 13.02 4.00 -21.52
C GLY A 81 14.54 3.78 -21.60
N ALA A 82 15.35 4.84 -21.45
CA ALA A 82 16.80 4.78 -21.47
C ALA A 82 17.37 3.78 -20.44
N LYS A 83 18.57 3.26 -20.72
CA LYS A 83 19.24 2.24 -19.91
C LYS A 83 20.61 2.75 -19.41
N PRO A 84 21.03 2.34 -18.19
CA PRO A 84 20.27 1.55 -17.20
C PRO A 84 19.12 2.37 -16.58
N PRO A 85 17.99 1.74 -16.18
CA PRO A 85 16.89 2.48 -15.56
C PRO A 85 17.31 3.05 -14.21
N ILE A 86 16.88 4.27 -13.90
CA ILE A 86 17.03 4.86 -12.56
C ILE A 86 15.73 4.70 -11.78
N SER A 87 15.85 4.53 -10.45
CA SER A 87 14.72 4.38 -9.53
C SER A 87 15.04 4.99 -8.18
N PHE A 88 14.06 5.68 -7.61
CA PHE A 88 14.13 6.31 -6.28
C PHE A 88 12.99 5.75 -5.43
N VAL A 89 13.27 4.64 -4.77
CA VAL A 89 12.35 3.90 -3.89
C VAL A 89 13.03 3.67 -2.54
N PRO A 90 12.30 3.22 -1.49
CA PRO A 90 12.87 3.03 -0.15
C PRO A 90 14.18 2.21 -0.16
N VAL A 91 15.20 2.73 0.51
CA VAL A 91 16.52 2.09 0.67
C VAL A 91 16.62 1.55 2.09
N VAL A 92 17.13 0.32 2.26
CA VAL A 92 17.35 -0.21 3.60
C VAL A 92 18.48 0.54 4.29
N ASP A 93 18.11 1.22 5.36
CA ASP A 93 18.98 2.05 6.20
C ASP A 93 19.12 1.49 7.62
N GLY A 94 18.35 0.45 7.98
CA GLY A 94 18.31 -0.14 9.31
C GLY A 94 17.69 0.77 10.37
N LYS A 95 17.01 1.85 9.97
CA LYS A 95 16.38 2.83 10.85
C LYS A 95 14.89 2.98 10.55
N THR A 96 14.57 3.31 9.31
CA THR A 96 13.21 3.51 8.82
C THR A 96 12.77 2.38 7.91
N VAL A 97 13.72 1.77 7.19
CA VAL A 97 13.49 0.66 6.28
C VAL A 97 14.44 -0.47 6.63
N PHE A 98 13.89 -1.67 6.84
CA PHE A 98 14.63 -2.84 7.31
C PHE A 98 14.73 -3.92 6.24
N ALA A 99 15.75 -4.78 6.37
CA ALA A 99 16.03 -5.82 5.40
C ALA A 99 15.02 -6.98 5.43
N ASN A 100 14.50 -7.32 6.62
CA ASN A 100 13.62 -8.46 6.83
C ASN A 100 12.52 -8.10 7.84
N TYR A 101 11.32 -7.82 7.34
CA TYR A 101 10.19 -7.42 8.17
C TYR A 101 9.57 -8.59 8.93
N THR A 102 9.60 -9.80 8.35
CA THR A 102 9.07 -11.01 9.01
C THR A 102 9.85 -11.34 10.27
N ASP A 103 11.18 -11.41 10.18
CA ASP A 103 12.03 -11.70 11.33
C ASP A 103 11.82 -10.66 12.45
N ARG A 104 11.72 -9.38 12.06
CA ARG A 104 11.40 -8.31 13.01
C ARG A 104 10.02 -8.49 13.63
N ALA A 105 9.01 -8.77 12.82
CA ALA A 105 7.65 -8.95 13.27
C ALA A 105 7.53 -10.08 14.30
N LEU A 106 8.11 -11.25 13.99
CA LEU A 106 8.11 -12.44 14.84
C LEU A 106 8.95 -12.26 16.13
N LYS A 107 9.97 -11.39 16.11
CA LYS A 107 10.70 -10.96 17.31
C LYS A 107 9.96 -9.88 18.12
N GLY A 108 8.76 -9.49 17.70
CA GLY A 108 7.99 -8.43 18.34
C GLY A 108 8.54 -7.02 18.12
N LEU A 109 9.44 -6.82 17.15
CA LEU A 109 10.06 -5.53 16.80
C LEU A 109 9.17 -4.70 15.86
N GLN A 110 7.90 -4.57 16.22
CA GLN A 110 6.88 -3.71 15.61
C GLN A 110 6.02 -3.13 16.73
N ALA A 111 5.37 -1.98 16.50
CA ALA A 111 4.54 -1.33 17.50
C ALA A 111 3.41 -2.26 17.99
N ASN A 112 3.15 -2.25 19.30
CA ASN A 112 2.06 -3.02 19.90
C ASN A 112 0.75 -2.20 19.91
N ILE A 113 0.24 -1.89 18.72
CA ILE A 113 -0.98 -1.09 18.52
C ILE A 113 -1.89 -1.75 17.47
N PRO A 114 -3.22 -1.54 17.52
CA PRO A 114 -4.16 -2.07 16.54
C PRO A 114 -3.89 -1.57 15.11
N ALA A 115 -4.32 -2.35 14.10
CA ALA A 115 -4.26 -1.92 12.71
C ALA A 115 -5.49 -2.33 11.90
N ILE A 116 -5.92 -1.49 10.96
CA ILE A 116 -6.76 -1.86 9.82
C ILE A 116 -5.83 -2.15 8.64
N ILE A 117 -6.00 -3.29 7.96
CA ILE A 117 -5.21 -3.70 6.79
C ILE A 117 -6.15 -4.05 5.64
N GLY A 118 -5.93 -3.40 4.50
CA GLY A 118 -6.83 -3.36 3.36
C GLY A 118 -6.23 -3.75 2.04
N THR A 119 -7.08 -4.24 1.14
CA THR A 119 -6.80 -4.32 -0.30
C THR A 119 -8.08 -4.04 -1.06
N ASN A 120 -7.94 -3.71 -2.34
CA ASN A 120 -9.07 -3.68 -3.25
C ASN A 120 -9.15 -4.99 -4.03
N ALA A 121 -10.36 -5.45 -4.33
CA ALA A 121 -10.58 -6.73 -5.00
C ALA A 121 -9.89 -6.84 -6.37
N GLN A 122 -9.58 -5.71 -7.01
CA GLN A 122 -8.87 -5.63 -8.29
C GLN A 122 -7.63 -4.73 -8.25
N ASP A 123 -6.93 -4.67 -7.10
CA ASP A 123 -5.68 -3.92 -6.92
C ASP A 123 -4.64 -4.13 -8.04
N GLY A 124 -4.55 -5.34 -8.60
CA GLY A 124 -3.58 -5.68 -9.64
C GLY A 124 -3.91 -5.15 -11.05
N VAL A 125 -5.16 -4.75 -11.33
CA VAL A 125 -5.59 -4.37 -12.69
C VAL A 125 -4.75 -3.24 -13.31
N PRO A 126 -4.46 -2.14 -12.61
CA PRO A 126 -3.64 -1.05 -13.17
C PRO A 126 -2.18 -1.41 -13.44
N PHE A 127 -1.71 -2.56 -12.94
CA PHE A 127 -0.31 -2.98 -13.05
C PHE A 127 -0.08 -4.00 -14.18
N ALA A 128 -1.14 -4.45 -14.86
CA ALA A 128 -1.03 -5.13 -16.13
C ALA A 128 -0.75 -4.12 -17.26
N PRO A 129 -0.11 -4.53 -18.37
CA PRO A 129 0.04 -3.67 -19.54
C PRO A 129 -1.29 -3.07 -19.99
N TYR A 130 -1.31 -1.75 -20.20
CA TYR A 130 -2.55 -1.05 -20.53
C TYR A 130 -3.15 -1.55 -21.84
N ASN A 131 -4.45 -1.88 -21.79
CA ASN A 131 -5.25 -2.22 -22.95
C ASN A 131 -6.66 -1.62 -22.77
N PRO A 132 -7.16 -0.81 -23.72
CA PRO A 132 -8.46 -0.16 -23.59
C PRO A 132 -9.64 -1.14 -23.48
N ASN A 133 -9.47 -2.37 -23.95
CA ASN A 133 -10.48 -3.43 -23.92
C ASN A 133 -10.43 -4.30 -22.65
N GLY A 134 -9.47 -4.05 -21.74
CA GLY A 134 -9.29 -4.81 -20.51
C GLY A 134 -7.88 -5.38 -20.36
N PRO A 135 -7.42 -5.62 -19.11
CA PRO A 135 -6.07 -6.07 -18.86
C PRO A 135 -5.89 -7.54 -19.24
N ASP A 136 -4.63 -7.94 -19.43
CA ASP A 136 -4.26 -9.35 -19.32
C ASP A 136 -4.59 -9.83 -17.90
N GLN A 137 -5.51 -10.79 -17.79
CA GLN A 137 -6.03 -11.25 -16.51
C GLN A 137 -4.97 -12.00 -15.69
N VAL A 138 -4.04 -12.69 -16.36
CA VAL A 138 -2.95 -13.41 -15.68
C VAL A 138 -1.98 -12.40 -15.08
N ALA A 139 -1.63 -11.35 -15.82
CA ALA A 139 -0.77 -10.27 -15.34
C ALA A 139 -1.44 -9.49 -14.19
N ALA A 140 -2.72 -9.15 -14.31
CA ALA A 140 -3.47 -8.48 -13.26
C ALA A 140 -3.57 -9.33 -11.99
N GLN A 141 -3.86 -10.63 -12.12
CA GLN A 141 -3.90 -11.56 -10.98
C GLN A 141 -2.51 -11.72 -10.34
N ALA A 142 -1.45 -11.82 -11.15
CA ALA A 142 -0.09 -11.92 -10.65
C ALA A 142 0.29 -10.66 -9.86
N ALA A 143 -0.07 -9.46 -10.34
CA ALA A 143 0.16 -8.21 -9.63
C ALA A 143 -0.67 -8.11 -8.33
N LEU A 144 -1.95 -8.49 -8.37
CA LEU A 144 -2.81 -8.55 -7.18
C LEU A 144 -2.16 -9.40 -6.09
N LEU A 145 -1.77 -10.63 -6.41
CA LEU A 145 -1.19 -11.55 -5.43
C LEU A 145 0.19 -11.12 -4.96
N SER A 146 1.10 -10.78 -5.88
CA SER A 146 2.51 -10.53 -5.54
C SER A 146 2.80 -9.15 -4.95
N VAL A 147 1.99 -8.14 -5.26
CA VAL A 147 2.22 -6.75 -4.83
C VAL A 147 1.28 -6.34 -3.70
N PHE A 148 0.04 -6.80 -3.68
CA PHE A 148 -0.98 -6.25 -2.77
C PHE A 148 -1.50 -7.29 -1.77
N PHE A 149 -2.23 -8.27 -2.28
CA PHE A 149 -3.01 -9.21 -1.47
C PHE A 149 -2.12 -10.07 -0.57
N CYS A 150 -1.14 -10.79 -1.13
CA CYS A 150 -0.32 -11.66 -0.29
C CYS A 150 0.64 -10.91 0.65
N PRO A 151 1.25 -9.76 0.26
CA PRO A 151 1.96 -8.91 1.21
C PRO A 151 1.09 -8.42 2.39
N ALA A 152 -0.17 -8.04 2.13
CA ALA A 152 -1.13 -7.69 3.19
C ALA A 152 -1.45 -8.89 4.08
N THR A 153 -1.78 -10.04 3.50
CA THR A 153 -2.03 -11.30 4.21
C THR A 153 -0.84 -11.74 5.07
N ARG A 154 0.39 -11.59 4.54
CA ARG A 154 1.62 -11.86 5.30
C ARG A 154 1.75 -10.95 6.51
N THR A 155 1.49 -9.65 6.33
CA THR A 155 1.57 -8.66 7.41
C THR A 155 0.53 -8.96 8.50
N ILE A 156 -0.68 -9.34 8.10
CA ILE A 156 -1.74 -9.78 9.02
C ILE A 156 -1.30 -11.02 9.79
N ALA A 157 -0.80 -12.05 9.11
CA ALA A 157 -0.33 -13.29 9.75
C ALA A 157 0.77 -13.03 10.80
N ASP A 158 1.79 -12.24 10.46
CA ASP A 158 2.89 -11.91 11.38
C ASP A 158 2.42 -11.07 12.59
N ARG A 159 1.43 -10.19 12.40
CA ARG A 159 0.78 -9.43 13.48
C ARG A 159 -0.01 -10.34 14.42
N LEU A 160 -0.82 -11.24 13.86
CA LEU A 160 -1.61 -12.21 14.63
C LEU A 160 -0.72 -13.17 15.43
N ALA A 161 0.35 -13.68 14.80
CA ALA A 161 1.34 -14.56 15.43
C ALA A 161 2.03 -13.93 16.66
N THR A 162 1.97 -12.60 16.76
CA THR A 162 2.59 -11.85 17.86
C THR A 162 1.58 -11.05 18.68
N GLY A 163 0.30 -11.43 18.63
CA GLY A 163 -0.77 -10.91 19.49
C GLY A 163 -1.22 -9.48 19.19
N ARG A 164 -0.92 -8.94 17.99
CA ARG A 164 -1.31 -7.57 17.61
C ARG A 164 -2.69 -7.57 16.98
N ARG A 165 -3.60 -6.84 17.61
CA ARG A 165 -4.97 -6.64 17.12
C ARG A 165 -4.95 -6.12 15.69
N THR A 166 -5.71 -6.79 14.83
CA THR A 166 -5.75 -6.50 13.40
C THR A 166 -7.19 -6.62 12.92
N TYR A 167 -7.61 -5.71 12.06
CA TYR A 167 -8.88 -5.70 11.37
C TYR A 167 -8.58 -5.78 9.87
N ARG A 168 -9.38 -6.56 9.14
CA ARG A 168 -9.18 -6.81 7.72
C ARG A 168 -10.38 -6.30 6.94
N TYR A 169 -10.13 -5.50 5.91
CA TYR A 169 -11.14 -5.15 4.93
C TYR A 169 -10.73 -5.49 3.50
N GLU A 170 -11.73 -5.62 2.63
CA GLU A 170 -11.58 -5.56 1.18
C GLU A 170 -12.55 -4.51 0.62
N TYR A 171 -12.08 -3.67 -0.32
CA TYR A 171 -12.96 -2.79 -1.08
C TYR A 171 -13.30 -3.44 -2.42
N SER A 172 -14.59 -3.55 -2.71
CA SER A 172 -15.14 -4.26 -3.87
C SER A 172 -16.10 -3.39 -4.70
N GLY A 173 -16.17 -2.08 -4.40
CA GLY A 173 -17.02 -1.14 -5.12
C GLY A 173 -16.61 -0.95 -6.60
N ASN A 174 -17.55 -1.15 -7.51
CA ASN A 174 -17.41 -0.91 -8.95
C ASN A 174 -18.36 0.21 -9.41
N PHE A 175 -18.04 1.44 -9.03
CA PHE A 175 -18.88 2.62 -9.29
C PHE A 175 -18.33 3.41 -10.49
N SER A 176 -19.15 3.60 -11.53
CA SER A 176 -18.70 4.07 -12.85
C SER A 176 -18.13 5.49 -12.89
N ASN A 177 -18.50 6.36 -11.94
CA ASN A 177 -17.91 7.69 -11.76
C ASN A 177 -16.46 7.60 -11.26
N VAL A 178 -16.19 6.72 -10.29
CA VAL A 178 -14.86 6.47 -9.70
C VAL A 178 -14.01 5.60 -10.62
N THR A 179 -14.60 4.52 -11.14
CA THR A 179 -14.00 3.51 -12.00
C THR A 179 -14.32 3.79 -13.48
N PRO A 180 -13.41 4.43 -14.25
CA PRO A 180 -13.73 4.99 -15.57
C PRO A 180 -13.86 3.97 -16.71
N ARG A 181 -13.64 2.67 -16.42
CA ARG A 181 -13.76 1.57 -17.37
C ARG A 181 -14.42 0.39 -16.68
N PRO A 182 -15.42 -0.27 -17.30
CA PRO A 182 -16.14 -1.38 -16.66
C PRO A 182 -15.24 -2.52 -16.19
N TRP A 183 -14.12 -2.76 -16.88
CA TRP A 183 -13.15 -3.80 -16.57
C TRP A 183 -12.18 -3.46 -15.44
N MET A 184 -12.17 -2.21 -14.93
CA MET A 184 -11.26 -1.83 -13.85
C MET A 184 -11.73 -2.33 -12.48
N GLY A 185 -13.04 -2.45 -12.26
CA GLY A 185 -13.60 -2.88 -10.98
C GLY A 185 -13.19 -1.97 -9.81
N ALA A 186 -13.01 -2.56 -8.64
CA ALA A 186 -12.36 -1.97 -7.49
C ALA A 186 -10.83 -2.00 -7.68
N TYR A 187 -10.36 -1.19 -8.63
CA TYR A 187 -8.93 -1.08 -8.94
C TYR A 187 -8.16 -0.38 -7.82
N HIS A 188 -6.82 -0.44 -7.86
CA HIS A 188 -5.97 0.24 -6.88
C HIS A 188 -6.31 1.72 -6.69
N SER A 189 -6.47 2.16 -5.43
CA SER A 189 -6.90 3.51 -5.03
C SER A 189 -8.38 3.88 -5.24
N ALA A 190 -9.23 2.96 -5.72
CA ALA A 190 -10.66 3.24 -5.95
C ALA A 190 -11.47 3.45 -4.65
N GLU A 191 -10.93 3.04 -3.51
CA GLU A 191 -11.50 3.21 -2.17
C GLU A 191 -11.26 4.60 -1.59
N LEU A 192 -10.22 5.31 -2.03
CA LEU A 192 -9.84 6.62 -1.48
C LEU A 192 -10.92 7.69 -1.64
N PRO A 193 -11.63 7.81 -2.79
CA PRO A 193 -12.73 8.77 -2.91
C PRO A 193 -13.89 8.47 -1.96
N MET A 194 -14.07 7.21 -1.57
CA MET A 194 -15.08 6.78 -0.61
C MET A 194 -14.67 7.22 0.81
N LEU A 195 -13.42 6.94 1.19
CA LEU A 195 -12.86 7.36 2.48
C LEU A 195 -12.83 8.87 2.68
N MET A 196 -12.58 9.62 1.61
CA MET A 196 -12.49 11.08 1.67
C MET A 196 -13.84 11.78 1.43
N GLY A 197 -14.93 11.04 1.19
CA GLY A 197 -16.22 11.62 0.84
C GLY A 197 -16.21 12.45 -0.46
N THR A 198 -15.25 12.19 -1.35
CA THR A 198 -15.04 12.94 -2.60
C THR A 198 -15.54 12.20 -3.83
N HIS A 199 -16.10 11.00 -3.68
CA HIS A 199 -16.68 10.21 -4.76
C HIS A 199 -17.64 10.98 -5.71
N PRO A 200 -18.45 11.97 -5.28
CA PRO A 200 -19.30 12.74 -6.21
C PRO A 200 -18.54 13.74 -7.08
N ASN A 201 -17.28 14.06 -6.77
CA ASN A 201 -16.45 15.02 -7.51
C ASN A 201 -15.77 14.39 -8.73
N PHE A 202 -15.96 13.09 -8.94
CA PHE A 202 -15.43 12.37 -10.09
C PHE A 202 -16.40 12.50 -11.29
N ARG A 203 -16.42 11.51 -12.19
CA ARG A 203 -16.98 11.62 -13.55
C ARG A 203 -18.51 11.59 -13.61
N GLY A 204 -19.19 11.95 -12.53
CA GLY A 204 -20.64 11.97 -12.44
C GLY A 204 -21.16 11.92 -11.00
N PRO A 205 -22.47 12.12 -10.81
CA PRO A 205 -23.12 12.01 -9.51
C PRO A 205 -23.06 10.59 -8.99
N SER A 206 -22.97 10.46 -7.67
CA SER A 206 -22.95 9.18 -6.98
C SER A 206 -24.33 8.57 -6.79
N THR A 207 -24.40 7.25 -6.88
CA THR A 207 -25.58 6.45 -6.57
C THR A 207 -25.87 6.41 -5.06
N PRO A 208 -27.10 6.03 -4.62
CA PRO A 208 -27.38 5.82 -3.20
C PRO A 208 -26.46 4.79 -2.53
N LEU A 209 -26.08 3.72 -3.26
CA LEU A 209 -25.15 2.71 -2.76
C LEU A 209 -23.75 3.29 -2.53
N GLU A 210 -23.27 4.17 -3.42
CA GLU A 210 -21.99 4.87 -3.21
C GLU A 210 -22.02 5.72 -1.94
N TYR A 211 -23.06 6.53 -1.74
CA TYR A 211 -23.18 7.34 -0.52
C TYR A 211 -23.22 6.46 0.72
N ALA A 212 -23.96 5.34 0.69
CA ALA A 212 -24.03 4.42 1.82
C ALA A 212 -22.68 3.73 2.09
N THR A 213 -21.97 3.31 1.04
CA THR A 213 -20.64 2.69 1.15
C THR A 213 -19.62 3.69 1.72
N SER A 214 -19.62 4.92 1.20
CA SER A 214 -18.76 6.02 1.64
C SER A 214 -18.99 6.36 3.11
N ALA A 215 -20.26 6.46 3.54
CA ALA A 215 -20.63 6.67 4.93
C ALA A 215 -20.16 5.51 5.83
N ALA A 216 -20.40 4.25 5.43
CA ALA A 216 -19.97 3.09 6.21
C ALA A 216 -18.44 3.01 6.38
N MET A 217 -17.68 3.35 5.34
CA MET A 217 -16.22 3.41 5.42
C MET A 217 -15.76 4.56 6.32
N GLN A 218 -16.31 5.77 6.15
CA GLN A 218 -15.95 6.92 7.00
C GLN A 218 -16.30 6.67 8.48
N ASP A 219 -17.47 6.11 8.78
CA ASP A 219 -17.89 5.76 10.13
C ASP A 219 -16.93 4.77 10.79
N ALA A 220 -16.47 3.76 10.04
CA ALA A 220 -15.50 2.80 10.55
C ALA A 220 -14.10 3.40 10.75
N TRP A 221 -13.61 4.22 9.83
CA TRP A 221 -12.29 4.87 9.96
C TRP A 221 -12.28 5.86 11.13
N VAL A 222 -13.35 6.65 11.29
CA VAL A 222 -13.50 7.58 12.42
C VAL A 222 -13.61 6.82 13.74
N ALA A 223 -14.41 5.75 13.79
CA ALA A 223 -14.53 4.93 14.99
C ALA A 223 -13.17 4.32 15.40
N PHE A 224 -12.41 3.78 14.44
CA PHE A 224 -11.08 3.26 14.70
C PHE A 224 -10.08 4.37 15.11
N ALA A 225 -10.11 5.53 14.47
CA ALA A 225 -9.23 6.64 14.84
C ALA A 225 -9.52 7.16 16.26
N ALA A 226 -10.80 7.17 16.67
CA ALA A 226 -11.22 7.60 18.00
C ALA A 226 -10.86 6.59 19.10
N ASP A 227 -11.08 5.30 18.85
CA ASP A 227 -10.67 4.20 19.73
C ASP A 227 -10.26 2.98 18.88
N PRO A 228 -8.95 2.79 18.62
CA PRO A 228 -8.45 1.68 17.80
C PRO A 228 -8.72 0.29 18.39
N VAL A 229 -9.07 0.21 19.67
CA VAL A 229 -9.25 -1.05 20.40
C VAL A 229 -10.73 -1.44 20.43
N ASN A 230 -11.63 -0.49 20.70
CA ASN A 230 -13.06 -0.77 20.90
C ASN A 230 -13.99 -0.04 19.92
N GLY A 231 -13.54 0.99 19.22
CA GLY A 231 -14.40 1.85 18.40
C GLY A 231 -15.13 1.07 17.30
N LEU A 232 -14.45 0.10 16.67
CA LEU A 232 -15.04 -0.73 15.61
C LEU A 232 -16.16 -1.68 16.08
N ALA A 233 -16.31 -1.91 17.39
CA ALA A 233 -17.44 -2.67 17.91
C ALA A 233 -18.78 -1.96 17.62
N ALA A 234 -18.81 -0.63 17.56
CA ALA A 234 -19.99 0.14 17.18
C ALA A 234 -20.41 -0.09 15.71
N GLN A 235 -19.50 -0.58 14.88
CA GLN A 235 -19.72 -0.90 13.46
C GLN A 235 -19.89 -2.42 13.23
N SER A 236 -20.10 -3.18 14.31
CA SER A 236 -20.15 -4.65 14.31
C SER A 236 -18.97 -5.27 13.57
N TRP A 237 -17.78 -4.64 13.61
CA TRP A 237 -16.60 -5.08 12.88
C TRP A 237 -15.63 -5.75 13.86
N PRO A 238 -15.60 -7.11 13.91
CA PRO A 238 -14.75 -7.83 14.84
C PRO A 238 -13.26 -7.76 14.42
N ALA A 239 -12.38 -7.99 15.38
CA ALA A 239 -10.97 -8.24 15.08
C ALA A 239 -10.84 -9.49 14.21
N TYR A 240 -9.92 -9.44 13.25
CA TYR A 240 -9.75 -10.48 12.25
C TYR A 240 -8.91 -11.65 12.77
N GLU A 241 -9.32 -12.85 12.41
CA GLU A 241 -8.54 -14.08 12.51
C GLU A 241 -8.35 -14.66 11.10
N LEU A 242 -7.14 -15.13 10.78
CA LEU A 242 -6.82 -15.59 9.42
C LEU A 242 -7.71 -16.75 8.99
N GLY A 243 -8.27 -16.69 7.78
CA GLY A 243 -9.15 -17.71 7.23
C GLY A 243 -10.60 -17.68 7.75
N THR A 244 -10.95 -16.72 8.62
CA THR A 244 -12.32 -16.58 9.12
C THR A 244 -13.19 -15.71 8.19
N PRO A 245 -14.53 -15.88 8.19
CA PRO A 245 -15.44 -15.10 7.36
C PRO A 245 -15.73 -13.72 7.97
N THR A 246 -14.72 -13.05 8.52
CA THR A 246 -14.86 -11.75 9.19
C THR A 246 -14.06 -10.65 8.51
N VAL A 247 -13.79 -10.80 7.20
CA VAL A 247 -13.25 -9.71 6.39
C VAL A 247 -14.40 -8.75 6.08
N ARG A 248 -14.25 -7.49 6.48
CA ARG A 248 -15.24 -6.46 6.15
C ARG A 248 -15.11 -6.08 4.67
N VAL A 249 -16.10 -6.42 3.87
CA VAL A 249 -16.19 -6.06 2.45
C VAL A 249 -17.05 -4.81 2.31
N PHE A 250 -16.53 -3.80 1.61
CA PHE A 250 -17.25 -2.56 1.30
C PHE A 250 -17.60 -2.47 -0.18
N GLY A 251 -18.85 -2.11 -0.48
CA GLY A 251 -19.30 -1.77 -1.84
C GLY A 251 -19.62 -2.94 -2.76
N ASP A 252 -19.66 -4.19 -2.28
CA ASP A 252 -20.08 -5.35 -3.07
C ASP A 252 -21.61 -5.52 -3.07
N GLY A 253 -22.30 -4.68 -3.85
CA GLY A 253 -23.77 -4.67 -3.93
C GLY A 253 -24.50 -4.13 -2.70
N VAL A 254 -23.83 -4.12 -1.54
CA VAL A 254 -24.24 -3.49 -0.28
C VAL A 254 -23.12 -2.59 0.26
N ALA A 255 -23.46 -1.69 1.18
CA ALA A 255 -22.49 -0.73 1.72
C ALA A 255 -21.34 -1.41 2.48
N ALA A 256 -21.68 -2.40 3.31
CA ALA A 256 -20.77 -3.16 4.13
C ALA A 256 -21.37 -4.54 4.44
N GLN A 257 -20.56 -5.60 4.34
CA GLN A 257 -20.88 -6.94 4.81
C GLN A 257 -19.60 -7.66 5.24
N ASP A 258 -19.72 -8.79 5.95
CA ASP A 258 -18.57 -9.61 6.31
C ASP A 258 -18.54 -10.85 5.41
N GLU A 259 -17.37 -11.15 4.84
CA GLU A 259 -17.17 -12.28 3.93
C GLU A 259 -15.88 -13.05 4.25
N SER A 260 -15.71 -14.19 3.57
CA SER A 260 -14.51 -15.02 3.63
C SER A 260 -13.64 -14.80 2.41
N LEU A 261 -12.38 -14.40 2.63
CA LEU A 261 -11.33 -14.40 1.61
C LEU A 261 -10.42 -15.64 1.67
N SER A 262 -10.80 -16.68 2.42
CA SER A 262 -9.97 -17.87 2.68
C SER A 262 -9.44 -18.56 1.42
N VAL A 263 -10.20 -18.57 0.32
CA VAL A 263 -9.75 -19.12 -0.97
C VAL A 263 -8.56 -18.31 -1.50
N LEU A 264 -8.67 -16.98 -1.52
CA LEU A 264 -7.64 -16.08 -2.00
C LEU A 264 -6.44 -16.05 -1.05
N GLU A 265 -6.66 -16.12 0.26
CA GLU A 265 -5.61 -16.28 1.27
C GLU A 265 -4.87 -17.61 1.10
N GLY A 266 -5.57 -18.69 0.74
CA GLY A 266 -4.97 -19.97 0.41
C GLY A 266 -4.04 -19.92 -0.81
N MET A 267 -4.22 -18.96 -1.72
CA MET A 267 -3.31 -18.74 -2.85
C MET A 267 -1.99 -18.08 -2.44
N CYS A 268 -1.89 -17.55 -1.21
CA CYS A 268 -0.67 -16.95 -0.70
C CYS A 268 0.32 -17.99 -0.12
N VAL A 269 -0.06 -19.26 -0.03
CA VAL A 269 0.81 -20.34 0.45
C VAL A 269 2.04 -20.45 -0.45
N GLY A 270 3.24 -20.23 0.12
CA GLY A 270 4.53 -20.13 -0.60
C GLY A 270 5.06 -18.70 -0.75
N SER A 271 4.21 -17.67 -0.71
CA SER A 271 4.64 -16.25 -0.57
C SER A 271 4.87 -15.84 0.89
N VAL A 272 4.33 -16.62 1.83
CA VAL A 272 4.53 -16.48 3.29
C VAL A 272 5.88 -17.09 3.75
N ASP A 273 6.65 -17.71 2.86
CA ASP A 273 7.87 -18.47 3.21
C ASP A 273 9.12 -18.10 2.38
N SER A 274 9.12 -16.98 1.64
CA SER A 274 10.36 -16.55 0.98
C SER A 274 11.29 -15.80 1.93
N THR A 275 11.91 -16.54 2.86
CA THR A 275 13.23 -16.18 3.40
C THR A 275 14.29 -16.40 2.32
N ALA A 276 14.44 -15.45 1.37
CA ALA A 276 15.55 -15.29 0.40
C ALA A 276 15.05 -14.39 -0.74
N VAL A 277 15.71 -13.32 -1.20
CA VAL A 277 17.14 -12.95 -1.27
C VAL A 277 17.29 -11.45 -1.03
#